data_AF-A0A1Q3LGD3-F1
#
_entry.id   AF-A0A1Q3LGD3-F1
#
_cell.length_a   1.000
_cell.length_b   1.000
_cell.length_c   1.000
_cell.angle_alpha   90.00
_cell.angle_beta   90.00
_cell.angle_gamma   90.00
#
_symmetry.space_group_name_H-M   'P 1'
#
loop_
_entity.id
_entity.type
_entity.pdbx_description
1 polymer ?
#
loop_
_entity_poly.entity_id
_entity_poly.type
_entity_poly.pdbx_seq_one_letter_code
_entity_poly.pdbx_strand_id
1 'polypeptide(L)'
;MLSFANSLVARAARLIQAAQDEPALWTISVHGRVVGSLVCESGAWRLSWFNGADPRLVSHGGPMDGDIDGLADALSLRIGAPVRLESLPV
;
A
#
# COMPACT_ATOMS: atom_id res chain seq x y z
N MET A 1 -29.53 16.89 23.65
CA MET A 1 -28.45 15.88 23.85
C MET A 1 -27.95 15.21 22.57
N LEU A 2 -28.74 15.08 21.49
CA LEU A 2 -28.28 14.52 20.20
C LEU A 2 -27.16 15.31 19.49
N SER A 3 -27.05 16.62 19.72
CA SER A 3 -26.07 17.47 19.02
C SER A 3 -24.60 17.18 19.38
N PHE A 4 -24.32 16.80 20.62
CA PHE A 4 -22.96 16.51 21.08
C PHE A 4 -22.43 15.18 20.53
N ALA A 5 -23.30 14.16 20.48
CA ALA A 5 -22.97 12.86 19.89
C ALA A 5 -22.66 13.01 18.39
N ASN A 6 -23.43 13.83 17.67
CA ASN A 6 -23.22 14.04 16.24
C ASN A 6 -21.92 14.80 15.93
N SER A 7 -21.55 15.79 16.75
CA SER A 7 -20.25 16.48 16.61
C SER A 7 -19.06 15.59 16.92
N LEU A 8 -19.19 14.66 17.89
CA LEU A 8 -18.13 13.73 18.23
C LEU A 8 -17.92 12.69 17.13
N VAL A 9 -18.99 12.12 16.59
CA VAL A 9 -18.94 11.17 15.46
C VAL A 9 -18.36 11.84 14.22
N ALA A 10 -18.78 13.07 13.90
CA ALA A 10 -18.22 13.82 12.77
C ALA A 10 -16.72 14.13 12.96
N ARG A 11 -16.29 14.44 14.19
CA ARG A 11 -14.88 14.69 14.51
C ARG A 11 -14.05 13.40 14.46
N ALA A 12 -14.58 12.29 14.98
CA ALA A 12 -13.94 10.98 14.91
C ALA A 12 -13.81 10.50 13.45
N ALA A 13 -14.86 10.65 12.64
CA ALA A 13 -14.83 10.33 11.22
C ALA A 13 -13.77 11.15 10.47
N ARG A 14 -13.65 12.46 10.74
CA ARG A 14 -12.59 13.30 10.17
C ARG A 14 -11.20 12.89 10.62
N LEU A 15 -11.01 12.46 11.88
CA LEU A 15 -9.72 12.01 12.38
C LEU A 15 -9.31 10.67 11.75
N ILE A 16 -10.25 9.74 11.59
CA ILE A 16 -10.03 8.47 10.90
C ILE A 16 -9.70 8.72 9.42
N GLN A 17 -10.41 9.66 8.78
CA GLN A 17 -10.15 10.05 7.40
C GLN A 17 -8.81 10.76 7.24
N ALA A 18 -8.44 11.65 8.17
CA ALA A 18 -7.12 12.29 8.19
C ALA A 18 -5.98 11.29 8.42
N ALA A 19 -6.20 10.26 9.25
CA ALA A 19 -5.25 9.15 9.42
C ALA A 19 -5.17 8.23 8.19
N GLN A 20 -6.19 8.23 7.32
CA GLN A 20 -6.16 7.56 6.01
C GLN A 20 -5.50 8.45 4.92
N ASP A 21 -5.35 9.74 5.19
CA ASP A 21 -4.73 10.73 4.28
C ASP A 21 -3.22 10.89 4.52
N GLU A 22 -2.65 10.27 5.56
CA GLU A 22 -1.18 10.20 5.68
C GLU A 22 -0.63 9.32 4.56
N PRO A 23 0.36 9.81 3.79
CA PRO A 23 0.94 9.03 2.71
C PRO A 23 1.57 7.76 3.28
N ALA A 24 1.10 6.61 2.85
CA ALA A 24 1.66 5.34 3.28
C ALA A 24 2.60 4.81 2.19
N LEU A 25 3.83 4.48 2.58
CA LEU A 25 4.88 4.03 1.68
C LEU A 25 5.35 2.63 2.11
N TRP A 26 5.43 1.71 1.15
CA TRP A 26 6.02 0.40 1.34
C TRP A 26 7.19 0.19 0.37
N THR A 27 8.24 -0.47 0.86
CA THR A 27 9.26 -1.07 0.01
C THR A 27 8.84 -2.46 -0.41
N ILE A 28 9.12 -2.81 -1.65
CA ILE A 28 8.89 -4.17 -2.19
C ILE A 28 10.24 -4.84 -2.31
N SER A 29 10.45 -5.95 -1.61
CA SER A 29 11.69 -6.70 -1.64
C SER A 29 11.51 -8.16 -2.09
N VAL A 30 12.52 -8.65 -2.81
CA VAL A 30 12.61 -10.04 -3.29
C VAL A 30 14.01 -10.53 -2.97
N HIS A 31 14.12 -11.70 -2.31
CA HIS A 31 15.41 -12.24 -1.84
C HIS A 31 16.24 -11.22 -1.04
N GLY A 32 15.60 -10.35 -0.25
CA GLY A 32 16.26 -9.33 0.56
C GLY A 32 16.76 -8.10 -0.21
N ARG A 33 16.50 -8.01 -1.52
CA ARG A 33 16.78 -6.80 -2.33
C ARG A 33 15.51 -6.01 -2.56
N VAL A 34 15.55 -4.70 -2.31
CA VAL A 34 14.45 -3.80 -2.68
C VAL A 34 14.41 -3.62 -4.20
N VAL A 35 13.26 -3.91 -4.79
CA VAL A 35 13.03 -3.90 -6.25
C VAL A 35 11.94 -2.91 -6.69
N GLY A 36 11.21 -2.32 -5.75
CA GLY A 36 10.18 -1.33 -6.06
C GLY A 36 9.59 -0.70 -4.82
N SER A 37 8.57 0.13 -5.03
CA SER A 37 7.80 0.77 -3.99
C SER A 37 6.31 0.79 -4.32
N LEU A 38 5.50 0.80 -3.27
CA LEU A 38 4.08 1.05 -3.33
C LEU A 38 3.77 2.28 -2.48
N VAL A 39 2.99 3.21 -3.02
CA VAL A 39 2.53 4.39 -2.30
C VAL A 39 1.01 4.44 -2.34
N CYS A 40 0.39 4.73 -1.21
CA CYS A 40 -0.99 5.20 -1.13
C CYS A 40 -0.99 6.68 -0.75
N GLU A 41 -1.49 7.52 -1.65
CA GLU A 41 -1.58 8.98 -1.44
C GLU A 41 -2.97 9.45 -1.87
N SER A 42 -3.70 10.10 -0.97
CA SER A 42 -5.07 10.58 -1.20
C SER A 42 -6.02 9.50 -1.77
N GLY A 43 -5.87 8.26 -1.29
CA GLY A 43 -6.66 7.10 -1.73
C GLY A 43 -6.26 6.54 -3.11
N ALA A 44 -5.22 7.09 -3.76
CA ALA A 44 -4.68 6.57 -5.00
C ALA A 44 -3.44 5.70 -4.73
N TRP A 45 -3.46 4.49 -5.27
CA TRP A 45 -2.35 3.55 -5.19
C TRP A 45 -1.43 3.67 -6.39
N ARG A 46 -0.12 3.79 -6.14
CA ARG A 46 0.90 3.86 -7.18
C ARG A 46 2.02 2.88 -6.91
N LEU A 47 2.23 1.98 -7.85
CA LEU A 47 3.34 1.04 -7.89
C LEU A 47 4.47 1.59 -8.77
N SER A 48 5.70 1.45 -8.30
CA SER A 48 6.90 1.83 -9.04
C SER A 48 7.95 0.74 -8.92
N TRP A 49 8.69 0.49 -10.01
CA TRP A 49 9.74 -0.51 -10.06
C TRP A 49 11.10 0.14 -10.25
N PHE A 50 12.11 -0.39 -9.56
CA PHE A 50 13.49 0.05 -9.72
C PHE A 50 14.19 -0.72 -10.84
N ASN A 51 15.33 -0.17 -11.29
CA ASN A 51 16.11 -0.78 -12.36
C ASN A 51 16.55 -2.20 -12.01
N GLY A 52 16.30 -3.13 -12.94
CA GLY A 52 16.59 -4.55 -12.76
C GLY A 52 15.59 -5.31 -11.90
N ALA A 53 14.38 -4.77 -11.69
CA ALA A 53 13.24 -5.56 -11.24
C ALA A 53 12.92 -6.67 -12.26
N ASP A 54 12.43 -7.81 -11.77
CA ASP A 54 12.03 -8.92 -12.63
C ASP A 54 10.95 -8.46 -13.63
N PRO A 55 11.09 -8.71 -14.94
CA PRO A 55 10.10 -8.28 -15.95
C PRO A 55 8.67 -8.76 -15.67
N ARG A 56 8.52 -9.88 -14.94
CA ARG A 56 7.22 -10.42 -14.53
C ARG A 56 6.54 -9.54 -13.48
N LEU A 57 7.31 -8.84 -12.64
CA LEU A 57 6.80 -7.83 -11.71
C LEU A 57 6.37 -6.57 -12.47
N VAL A 58 7.20 -6.12 -13.40
CA VAL A 58 6.92 -4.91 -14.21
C VAL A 58 5.63 -5.06 -15.01
N SER A 59 5.32 -6.28 -15.46
CA SER A 59 4.09 -6.60 -16.19
C SER A 59 2.85 -6.69 -15.29
N HIS A 60 2.95 -6.36 -14.00
CA HIS A 60 1.82 -6.34 -13.09
C HIS A 60 0.91 -5.13 -13.33
N GLY A 61 -0.28 -5.40 -13.87
CA GLY A 61 -1.39 -4.45 -13.99
C GLY A 61 -2.64 -4.88 -13.22
N GLY A 62 -2.48 -5.64 -12.14
CA GLY A 62 -3.62 -6.03 -11.28
C GLY A 62 -4.19 -4.83 -10.52
N PRO A 63 -5.45 -4.91 -10.05
CA PRO A 63 -6.03 -3.88 -9.21
C PRO A 63 -5.22 -3.70 -7.93
N MET A 64 -5.10 -2.45 -7.47
CA MET A 64 -4.52 -2.09 -6.17
C MET A 64 -5.64 -1.53 -5.31
N ASP A 65 -6.22 -2.41 -4.50
CA ASP A 65 -7.37 -2.14 -3.64
C ASP A 65 -6.97 -2.01 -2.15
N GLY A 66 -5.66 -1.94 -1.89
CA GLY A 66 -5.10 -1.76 -0.55
C GLY A 66 -4.95 -3.05 0.25
N ASP A 67 -5.21 -4.21 -0.34
CA ASP A 67 -4.81 -5.50 0.22
C ASP A 67 -3.31 -5.73 0.02
N ILE A 68 -2.50 -5.25 0.96
CA ILE A 68 -1.03 -5.35 0.94
C ILE A 68 -0.57 -6.80 0.96
N ASP A 69 -1.20 -7.63 1.79
CA ASP A 69 -0.83 -9.04 1.94
C ASP A 69 -1.22 -9.83 0.69
N GLY A 70 -2.43 -9.61 0.17
CA GLY A 70 -2.87 -10.20 -1.10
C GLY A 70 -2.00 -9.79 -2.29
N LEU A 71 -1.54 -8.53 -2.32
CA LEU A 71 -0.57 -8.07 -3.32
C LEU A 71 0.77 -8.80 -3.19
N ALA A 72 1.29 -8.96 -1.97
CA ALA A 72 2.54 -9.69 -1.73
C ALA A 72 2.44 -11.15 -2.24
N ASP A 73 1.32 -11.82 -1.96
CA ASP A 73 1.07 -13.19 -2.42
C ASP A 73 0.95 -13.29 -3.94
N ALA A 74 0.20 -12.38 -4.57
CA ALA A 74 0.04 -12.35 -6.02
C ALA A 74 1.38 -12.13 -6.75
N LEU A 75 2.22 -11.24 -6.24
CA LEU A 75 3.55 -11.01 -6.79
C LEU A 75 4.46 -12.23 -6.55
N SER A 76 4.39 -12.85 -5.36
CA SER A 76 5.18 -14.03 -5.01
C SER A 76 4.88 -15.21 -5.93
N LEU A 77 3.60 -15.50 -6.15
CA LEU A 77 3.15 -16.54 -7.07
C LEU A 77 3.65 -16.29 -8.49
N ARG A 78 3.64 -15.03 -8.92
CA ARG A 78 4.04 -14.64 -10.26
C ARG A 78 5.53 -14.85 -10.53
N ILE A 79 6.38 -14.53 -9.56
CA ILE A 79 7.83 -14.67 -9.73
C ILE A 79 8.38 -16.02 -9.27
N GLY A 80 7.59 -16.79 -8.53
CA GLY A 80 8.00 -18.07 -7.94
C GLY A 80 8.99 -17.90 -6.78
N ALA A 81 8.96 -16.74 -6.11
CA ALA A 81 9.84 -16.39 -5.01
C ALA A 81 9.10 -15.48 -4.01
N PRO A 82 9.44 -15.54 -2.70
CA PRO A 82 8.80 -14.68 -1.71
C PRO A 82 9.03 -13.20 -1.99
N VAL A 83 7.94 -12.44 -2.02
CA VAL A 83 7.89 -10.98 -2.08
C VAL A 83 7.48 -10.47 -0.71
N ARG A 84 8.16 -9.44 -0.21
CA ARG A 84 7.81 -8.77 1.05
C ARG A 84 7.48 -7.31 0.80
N LEU A 85 6.40 -6.83 1.41
CA LEU A 85 6.03 -5.42 1.46
C LEU A 85 6.26 -4.92 2.88
N GLU A 86 7.19 -3.99 3.07
CA GLU A 86 7.54 -3.46 4.38
C GLU A 86 7.15 -1.99 4.44
N SER A 87 6.29 -1.64 5.40
CA SER A 87 5.88 -0.26 5.62
C SER A 87 7.06 0.57 6.13
N LEU A 88 7.26 1.73 5.53
CA LEU A 88 8.22 2.71 6.01
C LEU A 88 7.49 3.78 6.85
N PRO A 89 8.05 4.17 8.00
CA PRO A 89 7.58 5.36 8.68
C PRO A 89 7.81 6.57 7.78
N VAL A 90 6.74 7.34 7.53
CA VAL A 90 6.80 8.64 6.85
C VAL A 90 7.02 9.79 7.83
#